data_AF-A0A084JP72-F1
#
_entry.id   AF-A0A084JP72-F1
#
_cell.length_a   1.000
_cell.length_b   1.000
_cell.length_c   1.000
_cell.angle_alpha   90.00
_cell.angle_beta   90.00
_cell.angle_gamma   90.00
#
_symmetry.space_group_name_H-M   'P 1'
#
loop_
_entity.id
_entity.type
_entity.pdbx_description
1 polymer ?
#
loop_
_entity_poly.entity_id
_entity_poly.type
_entity_poly.pdbx_seq_one_letter_code
_entity_poly.pdbx_strand_id
1 'polypeptide(L)'
;MKNRVLIIIVCILLLSIQGCGRKSSSNDYEKITDDDTYNLLITNNTPLYLKSIVIKRSDADNNNETIDALIDSNINTGEVGKFNIPEIGQYNFRITLNPKNNYSVSQDFEENFSKESIVNYEVVIERNEITIKKIEK
;
A
#
# COMPACT_ATOMS: atom_id res chain seq x y z
N MET A 1 74.11 3.13 37.02
CA MET A 1 73.83 4.58 37.22
C MET A 1 72.32 4.78 37.23
N LYS A 2 71.82 5.45 38.28
CA LYS A 2 70.63 6.32 38.35
C LYS A 2 69.22 5.73 38.09
N ASN A 3 68.56 5.49 39.23
CA ASN A 3 67.23 5.98 39.63
C ASN A 3 66.00 5.73 38.74
N ARG A 4 65.21 4.75 39.19
CA ARG A 4 63.76 4.83 39.52
C ARG A 4 63.01 6.07 39.04
N VAL A 5 61.97 5.87 38.23
CA VAL A 5 60.66 6.52 38.42
C VAL A 5 59.55 5.57 37.94
N LEU A 6 58.75 5.11 38.90
CA LEU A 6 57.42 4.54 38.71
C LEU A 6 56.46 5.73 38.53
N ILE A 7 55.91 5.97 37.34
CA ILE A 7 54.73 6.85 37.17
C ILE A 7 53.58 6.01 36.62
N ILE A 8 52.69 5.72 37.56
CA ILE A 8 51.32 5.29 37.40
C ILE A 8 50.63 6.24 36.41
N ILE A 9 50.26 5.75 35.23
CA ILE A 9 49.25 6.40 34.39
C ILE A 9 47.99 5.53 34.44
N VAL A 10 47.29 5.73 35.54
CA VAL A 10 45.83 5.61 35.62
C VAL A 10 45.25 6.57 34.58
N CYS A 11 45.01 6.07 33.37
CA CYS A 11 44.16 6.74 32.37
C CYS A 11 43.19 5.74 31.71
N ILE A 12 42.89 4.61 32.36
CA ILE A 12 41.91 3.61 31.86
C ILE A 12 40.45 3.97 32.23
N LEU A 13 40.17 5.15 32.81
CA LEU A 13 38.81 5.41 33.32
C LEU A 13 38.12 6.74 33.00
N LEU A 14 38.69 7.69 32.25
CA LEU A 14 37.98 8.96 31.96
C LEU A 14 38.28 9.58 30.59
N LEU A 15 37.94 8.86 29.52
CA LEU A 15 37.37 9.46 28.31
C LEU A 15 36.04 8.73 28.06
N SER A 16 35.03 9.01 28.87
CA SER A 16 34.11 10.13 28.65
C SER A 16 33.45 10.07 27.27
N ILE A 17 32.27 9.44 27.26
CA ILE A 17 31.04 9.94 26.62
C ILE A 17 31.20 10.50 25.19
N GLN A 18 31.12 9.62 24.20
CA GLN A 18 30.56 10.00 22.90
C GLN A 18 29.41 9.07 22.55
N GLY A 19 28.21 9.67 22.53
CA GLY A 19 27.24 9.41 21.46
C GLY A 19 26.59 8.03 21.45
N CYS A 20 25.44 7.96 22.10
CA CYS A 20 24.31 7.15 21.71
C CYS A 20 24.11 7.11 20.18
N GLY A 21 23.91 5.91 19.61
CA GLY A 21 23.10 5.75 18.39
C GLY A 21 23.68 4.87 17.29
N ARG A 22 23.07 3.68 17.15
CA ARG A 22 22.99 2.83 15.93
C ARG A 22 24.30 2.12 15.52
N LYS A 23 24.28 0.85 15.09
CA LYS A 23 23.31 0.20 14.19
C LYS A 23 23.11 -1.26 14.60
N SER A 24 21.85 -1.68 14.66
CA SER A 24 21.45 -3.09 14.63
C SER A 24 20.34 -3.24 13.60
N SER A 25 20.34 -4.39 12.93
CA SER A 25 19.33 -4.89 11.99
C SER A 25 19.30 -4.13 10.65
N SER A 26 19.12 -4.74 9.49
CA SER A 26 18.57 -6.05 9.13
C SER A 26 19.20 -6.44 7.79
N ASN A 27 19.15 -7.72 7.43
CA ASN A 27 19.33 -8.10 6.03
C ASN A 27 18.22 -7.40 5.23
N ASP A 28 18.60 -6.40 4.45
CA ASP A 28 17.73 -5.80 3.47
C ASP A 28 17.60 -6.79 2.31
N TYR A 29 16.47 -7.50 2.30
CA TYR A 29 15.96 -8.05 1.06
C TYR A 29 15.62 -6.83 0.20
N GLU A 30 16.56 -6.48 -0.67
CA GLU A 30 16.33 -5.52 -1.74
C GLU A 30 15.30 -6.16 -2.67
N LYS A 31 14.01 -5.99 -2.32
CA LYS A 31 12.92 -6.29 -3.24
C LYS A 31 12.99 -5.21 -4.29
N ILE A 32 13.67 -5.54 -5.39
CA ILE A 32 13.55 -4.89 -6.68
C ILE A 32 12.05 -4.66 -6.89
N THR A 33 11.64 -3.40 -6.81
CA THR A 33 10.30 -3.01 -7.24
C THR A 33 10.51 -2.52 -8.66
N ASP A 34 10.10 -3.38 -9.60
CA ASP A 34 9.88 -3.00 -10.98
C ASP A 34 9.04 -1.72 -11.04
N ASP A 35 9.31 -0.94 -12.07
CA ASP A 35 8.84 0.41 -12.40
C ASP A 35 7.31 0.48 -12.71
N ASP A 36 6.48 -0.24 -11.95
CA ASP A 36 5.02 -0.19 -12.05
C ASP A 36 4.48 0.97 -11.22
N THR A 37 4.29 2.13 -11.86
CA THR A 37 3.61 3.27 -11.23
C THR A 37 2.12 2.95 -11.07
N TYR A 38 1.71 2.58 -9.85
CA TYR A 38 0.29 2.39 -9.52
C TYR A 38 -0.44 3.74 -9.44
N ASN A 39 -1.64 3.82 -9.99
CA ASN A 39 -2.47 5.03 -10.00
C ASN A 39 -3.89 4.82 -9.42
N LEU A 40 -4.23 3.60 -9.02
CA LEU A 40 -5.40 3.29 -8.20
C LEU A 40 -5.00 2.46 -6.97
N LEU A 41 -5.41 2.91 -5.79
CA LEU A 41 -5.22 2.24 -4.52
C LEU A 41 -6.57 1.98 -3.85
N ILE A 42 -6.79 0.75 -3.38
CA ILE A 42 -8.00 0.37 -2.65
C ILE A 42 -7.59 -0.27 -1.32
N THR A 43 -7.90 0.41 -0.22
CA THR A 43 -7.60 -0.06 1.14
C THR A 43 -8.83 -0.73 1.74
N ASN A 44 -8.67 -1.94 2.27
CA ASN A 44 -9.75 -2.63 2.98
C ASN A 44 -9.62 -2.43 4.50
N ASN A 45 -10.40 -1.49 5.05
CA ASN A 45 -10.47 -1.24 6.49
C ASN A 45 -11.61 -2.00 7.17
N THR A 46 -12.13 -3.05 6.54
CA THR A 46 -13.22 -3.88 7.08
C THR A 46 -12.73 -5.28 7.43
N PRO A 47 -13.38 -5.98 8.38
CA PRO A 47 -13.14 -7.41 8.63
C PRO A 47 -13.63 -8.32 7.48
N LEU A 48 -14.18 -7.75 6.40
CA LEU A 48 -14.75 -8.50 5.29
C LEU A 48 -13.69 -8.70 4.20
N TYR A 49 -13.80 -9.79 3.46
CA TYR A 49 -12.91 -10.05 2.34
C TYR A 49 -13.37 -9.28 1.10
N LEU A 50 -12.45 -8.50 0.52
CA LEU A 50 -12.62 -7.97 -0.81
C LEU A 50 -12.38 -9.10 -1.81
N LYS A 51 -13.44 -9.47 -2.54
CA LYS A 51 -13.43 -10.64 -3.43
C LYS A 51 -12.78 -10.30 -4.77
N SER A 52 -13.22 -9.20 -5.37
CA SER A 52 -12.79 -8.86 -6.73
C SER A 52 -12.98 -7.39 -7.01
N ILE A 53 -12.07 -6.87 -7.82
CA ILE A 53 -12.19 -5.54 -8.43
C ILE A 53 -12.20 -5.75 -9.93
N VAL A 54 -13.22 -5.22 -10.59
CA VAL A 54 -13.36 -5.27 -12.05
C VAL A 54 -13.25 -3.84 -12.55
N ILE A 55 -12.29 -3.57 -13.41
CA ILE A 55 -12.06 -2.24 -13.98
C ILE A 55 -12.33 -2.31 -15.47
N LYS A 56 -13.06 -1.34 -16.02
CA LYS A 56 -13.41 -1.24 -17.43
C LYS A 56 -13.28 0.20 -17.89
N ARG A 57 -12.75 0.41 -19.09
CA ARG A 57 -12.72 1.75 -19.69
C ARG A 57 -14.11 2.14 -20.17
N SER A 58 -14.50 3.41 -20.03
CA SER A 58 -15.88 3.87 -20.26
C SER A 58 -16.21 4.10 -21.75
N ASP A 59 -15.20 4.43 -22.54
CA ASP A 59 -15.25 4.66 -24.00
C ASP A 59 -14.92 3.40 -24.82
N ALA A 60 -14.66 2.26 -24.17
CA ALA A 60 -14.54 0.98 -24.87
C ALA A 60 -15.92 0.66 -25.46
N ASP A 61 -16.06 0.85 -26.77
CA ASP A 61 -17.22 0.42 -27.54
C ASP A 61 -17.63 -0.98 -27.08
N ASN A 62 -18.94 -1.19 -26.89
CA ASN A 62 -19.59 -2.39 -26.34
C ASN A 62 -19.21 -3.74 -27.00
N ASN A 63 -18.24 -3.77 -27.91
CA ASN A 63 -18.02 -4.83 -28.87
C ASN A 63 -16.61 -5.42 -29.00
N ASN A 64 -15.51 -5.00 -28.35
CA ASN A 64 -14.35 -5.94 -28.23
C ASN A 64 -13.08 -5.61 -27.42
N GLU A 65 -12.94 -4.52 -26.68
CA GLU A 65 -11.69 -4.29 -25.92
C GLU A 65 -12.00 -3.86 -24.50
N THR A 66 -12.72 -4.71 -23.76
CA THR A 66 -12.64 -4.65 -22.32
C THR A 66 -11.20 -4.99 -21.92
N ILE A 67 -10.45 -3.99 -21.47
CA ILE A 67 -9.40 -4.23 -20.48
C ILE A 67 -10.16 -4.68 -19.23
N ASP A 68 -10.66 -5.92 -19.23
CA ASP A 68 -11.21 -6.58 -18.06
C ASP A 68 -10.01 -6.93 -17.19
N ALA A 69 -9.52 -5.94 -16.46
CA ALA A 69 -8.72 -6.22 -15.29
C ALA A 69 -9.70 -6.80 -14.25
N LEU A 70 -10.11 -8.06 -14.43
CA LEU A 70 -10.65 -8.86 -13.34
C LEU A 70 -9.46 -9.17 -12.46
N ILE A 71 -9.29 -8.36 -11.42
CA ILE A 71 -8.23 -8.59 -10.45
C ILE A 71 -8.90 -9.22 -9.24
N ASP A 72 -8.81 -10.56 -9.20
CA ASP A 72 -9.15 -11.38 -8.03
C ASP A 72 -8.09 -11.13 -6.95
N SER A 73 -8.17 -9.93 -6.39
CA SER A 73 -7.32 -9.50 -5.28
C SER A 73 -8.10 -9.81 -4.01
N ASN A 74 -7.77 -10.92 -3.36
CA ASN A 74 -8.20 -11.19 -1.99
C ASN A 74 -7.47 -10.22 -1.04
N ILE A 75 -7.94 -8.97 -0.98
CA ILE A 75 -7.36 -7.93 -0.13
C ILE A 75 -7.89 -8.13 1.28
N ASN A 76 -7.01 -8.55 2.19
CA ASN A 76 -7.37 -8.76 3.59
C ASN A 76 -7.54 -7.43 4.34
N THR A 77 -8.08 -7.51 5.55
CA THR A 77 -8.19 -6.35 6.45
C THR A 77 -6.84 -5.69 6.68
N GLY A 78 -6.77 -4.38 6.47
CA GLY A 78 -5.56 -3.57 6.60
C GLY A 78 -4.62 -3.61 5.39
N GLU A 79 -4.93 -4.40 4.37
CA GLU A 79 -4.14 -4.46 3.14
C GLU A 79 -4.62 -3.41 2.12
N VAL A 80 -3.70 -3.08 1.20
CA VAL A 80 -3.92 -2.14 0.10
C VAL A 80 -3.74 -2.88 -1.22
N GLY A 81 -4.82 -3.00 -1.98
CA GLY A 81 -4.76 -3.37 -3.38
C GLY A 81 -4.16 -2.23 -4.20
N LYS A 82 -3.18 -2.55 -5.04
CA LYS A 82 -2.51 -1.58 -5.91
C LYS A 82 -2.74 -1.97 -7.36
N PHE A 83 -3.22 -1.01 -8.14
CA PHE A 83 -3.65 -1.22 -9.51
C PHE A 83 -2.99 -0.20 -10.43
N ASN A 84 -2.50 -0.68 -11.57
CA ASN A 84 -1.98 0.14 -12.63
C ASN A 84 -3.04 0.23 -13.74
N ILE A 85 -3.62 1.42 -13.89
CA ILE A 85 -4.50 1.75 -15.01
C ILE A 85 -3.62 2.24 -16.16
N PRO A 86 -3.54 1.49 -17.27
CA PRO A 86 -2.50 1.69 -18.28
C PRO A 86 -2.66 2.98 -19.08
N GLU A 87 -3.89 3.49 -19.21
CA GLU A 87 -4.19 4.65 -20.03
C GLU A 87 -4.96 5.71 -19.23
N ILE A 88 -4.78 6.98 -19.61
CA ILE A 88 -5.56 8.09 -19.05
C ILE A 88 -6.98 8.07 -19.62
N GLY A 89 -7.95 8.53 -18.84
CA GLY A 89 -9.33 8.67 -19.28
C GLY A 89 -10.35 8.19 -18.27
N GLN A 90 -11.58 8.06 -18.73
CA GLN A 90 -12.73 7.71 -17.90
C GLN A 90 -12.89 6.19 -17.79
N TYR A 91 -12.97 5.68 -16.57
CA TYR A 91 -13.12 4.27 -16.26
C TYR A 91 -14.30 4.06 -15.33
N ASN A 92 -14.99 2.94 -15.55
CA ASN A 92 -15.94 2.39 -14.61
C ASN A 92 -15.29 1.21 -13.89
N PHE A 93 -15.38 1.15 -12.57
CA PHE A 93 -14.95 -0.03 -11.84
C PHE A 93 -15.96 -0.46 -10.79
N ARG A 94 -16.02 -1.78 -10.58
CA ARG A 94 -16.88 -2.44 -9.63
C ARG A 94 -16.05 -3.07 -8.53
N ILE A 95 -16.28 -2.64 -7.29
CA ILE A 95 -15.69 -3.25 -6.11
C ILE A 95 -16.70 -4.25 -5.55
N THR A 96 -16.28 -5.50 -5.34
CA THR A 96 -17.14 -6.57 -4.79
C THR A 96 -16.57 -7.11 -3.49
N LEU A 97 -17.41 -7.16 -2.47
CA LEU A 97 -17.12 -7.66 -1.13
C LEU A 97 -17.93 -8.93 -0.86
N ASN A 98 -17.34 -9.87 -0.15
CA ASN A 98 -18.02 -11.05 0.36
C ASN A 98 -18.18 -10.94 1.88
N PRO A 99 -19.29 -10.37 2.38
CA PRO A 99 -19.53 -10.37 3.82
C PRO A 99 -19.84 -11.77 4.37
N LYS A 100 -20.30 -12.70 3.52
CA LYS A 100 -20.60 -14.09 3.89
C LYS A 100 -20.46 -15.00 2.67
N ASN A 101 -20.15 -16.28 2.91
CA ASN A 101 -20.18 -17.29 1.84
C ASN A 101 -21.51 -17.25 1.08
N ASN A 102 -21.42 -17.22 -0.25
CA ASN A 102 -22.54 -17.12 -1.19
C ASN A 102 -23.36 -15.81 -1.14
N TYR A 103 -22.85 -14.77 -0.49
CA TYR A 103 -23.43 -13.43 -0.55
C TYR A 103 -22.35 -12.42 -0.90
N SER A 104 -22.60 -11.63 -1.95
CA SER A 104 -21.70 -10.60 -2.42
C SER A 104 -22.44 -9.27 -2.51
N VAL A 105 -21.76 -8.20 -2.12
CA VAL A 105 -22.22 -6.82 -2.34
C VAL A 105 -21.24 -6.15 -3.28
N SER A 106 -21.76 -5.46 -4.28
CA SER A 106 -20.96 -4.74 -5.26
C SER A 106 -21.41 -3.30 -5.37
N GLN A 107 -20.47 -2.41 -5.62
CA GLN A 107 -20.74 -1.01 -5.92
C GLN A 107 -19.91 -0.59 -7.13
N ASP A 108 -20.55 0.17 -8.03
CA ASP A 108 -19.94 0.73 -9.23
C ASP A 108 -19.49 2.17 -8.98
N PHE A 109 -18.36 2.53 -9.59
CA PHE A 109 -17.73 3.83 -9.50
C PHE A 109 -17.27 4.28 -10.88
N GLU A 110 -17.30 5.58 -11.09
CA GLU A 110 -16.77 6.23 -12.27
C GLU A 110 -15.60 7.12 -11.85
N GLU A 111 -14.49 7.05 -12.58
CA GLU A 111 -13.29 7.81 -12.27
C GLU A 111 -12.56 8.23 -13.53
N ASN A 112 -12.00 9.44 -13.50
CA ASN A 112 -11.17 9.93 -14.59
C ASN A 112 -9.70 9.89 -14.15
N PHE A 113 -8.94 8.94 -14.69
CA PHE A 113 -7.53 8.75 -14.37
C PHE A 113 -6.65 9.71 -15.17
N SER A 114 -5.71 10.36 -14.48
CA SER A 114 -4.72 11.25 -15.08
C SER A 114 -3.30 10.76 -14.79
N LYS A 115 -2.33 11.21 -15.60
CA LYS A 115 -0.95 10.68 -15.60
C LYS A 115 -0.19 10.85 -14.27
N GLU A 116 -0.61 11.81 -13.43
CA GLU A 116 0.09 12.18 -12.20
C GLU A 116 -0.80 12.03 -10.94
N SER A 117 -2.03 11.53 -11.09
CA SER A 117 -2.97 11.38 -9.98
C SER A 117 -3.02 9.95 -9.48
N ILE A 118 -2.80 9.76 -8.18
CA ILE A 118 -3.14 8.51 -7.50
C ILE A 118 -4.53 8.65 -6.90
N VAL A 119 -5.45 7.82 -7.38
CA VAL A 119 -6.79 7.72 -6.85
C VAL A 119 -6.81 6.73 -5.69
N ASN A 120 -7.37 7.12 -4.56
CA ASN A 120 -7.44 6.28 -3.36
C ASN A 120 -8.91 6.03 -2.98
N TYR A 121 -9.26 4.78 -2.73
CA TYR A 121 -10.55 4.39 -2.15
C TYR A 121 -10.32 3.62 -0.85
N GLU A 122 -11.23 3.79 0.09
CA GLU A 122 -11.30 3.00 1.32
C GLU A 122 -12.63 2.28 1.42
N VAL A 123 -12.57 0.99 1.73
CA VAL A 123 -13.72 0.23 2.20
C VAL A 123 -13.73 0.31 3.72
N VAL A 124 -14.78 0.88 4.30
CA VAL A 124 -14.95 1.08 5.75
C VAL A 124 -16.32 0.59 6.21
N ILE A 125 -16.50 0.44 7.52
CA ILE A 125 -17.82 0.27 8.13
C ILE A 125 -18.18 1.57 8.83
N GLU A 126 -19.24 2.22 8.37
CA GLU A 126 -19.79 3.44 8.96
C GLU A 126 -21.25 3.19 9.34
N ARG A 127 -21.62 3.48 10.59
CA ARG A 127 -23.00 3.31 11.07
C ARG A 127 -23.58 1.89 10.84
N ASN A 128 -22.74 0.86 10.96
CA ASN A 128 -23.05 -0.55 10.71
C ASN A 128 -23.35 -0.89 9.23
N GLU A 129 -22.98 -0.01 8.30
CA GLU A 129 -23.08 -0.23 6.86
C GLU A 129 -21.69 -0.22 6.23
N ILE A 130 -21.52 -1.01 5.17
CA ILE A 130 -20.31 -0.99 4.36
C ILE A 130 -20.37 0.28 3.51
N THR A 131 -19.37 1.12 3.65
CA THR A 131 -19.20 2.33 2.83
C THR A 131 -17.90 2.21 2.07
N ILE A 132 -17.95 2.48 0.77
CA ILE A 132 -16.77 2.64 -0.06
C ILE A 132 -16.69 4.11 -0.44
N LYS A 133 -15.59 4.76 -0.09
CA LYS A 133 -15.41 6.20 -0.30
C LYS A 133 -14.07 6.51 -0.93
N LYS A 134 -14.08 7.50 -1.82
CA LYS A 134 -12.87 8.11 -2.36
C LYS A 134 -12.22 8.94 -1.26
N ILE A 135 -10.90 8.83 -1.11
CA ILE A 135 -10.10 9.61 -0.19
C ILE A 135 -9.31 10.64 -0.97
N GLU A 136 -9.56 11.91 -0.68
CA GLU A 136 -8.72 13.01 -1.11
C GLU A 136 -7.52 13.11 -0.16
N LYS A 137 -6.30 13.09 -0.70
CA LYS A 137 -5.06 13.27 0.06
C LYS A 137 -4.45 14.62 -0.29
#